data_AF-A0A1J0A6E4-F1
#
_entry.id   AF-A0A1J0A6E4-F1
#
_cell.length_a   1.000
_cell.length_b   1.000
_cell.length_c   1.000
_cell.angle_alpha   90.00
_cell.angle_beta   90.00
_cell.angle_gamma   90.00
#
_symmetry.space_group_name_H-M   'P 1'
#
loop_
_entity.id
_entity.type
_entity.pdbx_description
1 polymer ?
#
loop_
_entity_poly.entity_id
_entity_poly.type
_entity_poly.pdbx_seq_one_letter_code
_entity_poly.pdbx_strand_id
1 'polypeptide(L)'
;MDEILYGRQLLKSDIPKSLRHVVDNDKQIKKVAGMSIDGQFVVCQRCGHENHCSQCQTSTGYYCVYCINMGKVKSDAFLYRIPRKLKQAKRERCCEWRGDLTKIQQRVANDLLTAYDNQTNHFVHAVTGAGKKTRRILIRDRYVARRDEGFTRCRVKRAKMT
;
A
#
# COMPACT_ATOMS: atom_id res chain seq x y z
N MET A 1 12.28 -4.29 22.73
CA MET A 1 11.11 -3.68 22.06
C MET A 1 10.95 -4.41 20.74
N ASP A 2 9.88 -5.19 20.59
CA ASP A 2 9.86 -6.23 19.55
C ASP A 2 9.60 -5.65 18.16
N GLU A 3 10.61 -5.78 17.29
CA GLU A 3 10.56 -5.35 15.88
C GLU A 3 9.38 -5.97 15.10
N ILE A 4 8.83 -7.08 15.60
CA ILE A 4 7.72 -7.83 14.97
C ILE A 4 6.47 -6.96 14.77
N LEU A 5 6.17 -6.03 15.68
CA LEU A 5 4.97 -5.19 15.59
C LEU A 5 5.18 -3.88 14.82
N TYR A 6 6.43 -3.55 14.48
CA TYR A 6 6.75 -2.31 13.77
C TYR A 6 6.36 -2.41 12.30
N GLY A 7 5.45 -1.52 11.87
CA GLY A 7 5.04 -1.42 10.46
C GLY A 7 4.22 -2.61 9.95
N ARG A 8 3.90 -3.58 10.81
CA ARG A 8 3.02 -4.71 10.51
C ARG A 8 1.67 -4.54 11.19
N GLN A 9 0.68 -5.30 10.72
CA GLN A 9 -0.66 -5.34 11.30
C GLN A 9 -1.08 -6.79 11.46
N LEU A 10 -1.03 -7.28 12.71
CA LEU A 10 -1.09 -8.70 13.05
C LEU A 10 -2.35 -9.04 13.84
N LEU A 11 -2.88 -10.25 13.66
CA LEU A 11 -3.91 -10.80 14.56
C LEU A 11 -3.25 -11.28 15.85
N LYS A 12 -4.04 -11.43 16.93
CA LYS A 12 -3.52 -11.98 18.20
C LYS A 12 -2.94 -13.41 18.03
N SER A 13 -3.47 -14.17 17.06
CA SER A 13 -2.96 -15.48 16.67
C SER A 13 -1.54 -15.43 16.10
N ASP A 14 -1.25 -14.39 15.30
CA ASP A 14 0.01 -14.22 14.57
C ASP A 14 1.13 -13.68 15.48
N ILE A 15 0.78 -13.19 16.66
CA ILE A 15 1.72 -12.68 17.65
C ILE A 15 2.27 -13.87 18.47
N PRO A 16 3.61 -13.99 18.59
CA PRO A 16 4.25 -15.00 19.43
C PRO A 16 3.66 -15.00 20.84
N LYS A 17 3.44 -16.19 21.41
CA LYS A 17 2.81 -16.34 22.74
C LYS A 17 3.53 -15.53 23.82
N SER A 18 4.87 -15.49 23.76
CA SER A 18 5.73 -14.72 24.66
C SER A 18 5.40 -13.22 24.68
N LEU A 19 4.89 -12.66 23.57
CA LEU A 19 4.65 -11.23 23.43
C LEU A 19 3.18 -10.83 23.65
N ARG A 20 2.27 -11.79 23.83
CA ARG A 20 0.84 -11.49 23.97
C ARG A 20 0.52 -10.68 25.23
N HIS A 21 1.26 -10.88 26.33
CA HIS A 21 1.09 -10.13 27.57
C HIS A 21 1.50 -8.66 27.44
N VAL A 22 2.47 -8.37 26.57
CA VAL A 22 2.96 -7.01 26.30
C VAL A 22 1.92 -6.25 25.45
N VAL A 23 1.30 -6.93 24.50
CA VAL A 23 0.30 -6.35 23.58
C VAL A 23 -0.91 -5.76 24.30
N ASP A 24 -1.34 -6.40 25.39
CA ASP A 24 -2.51 -5.96 26.14
C ASP A 24 -2.19 -4.76 27.08
N ASN A 25 -0.91 -4.49 27.41
CA ASN A 25 -0.51 -3.48 28.40
C ASN A 25 0.32 -2.31 27.84
N ASP A 26 0.93 -2.43 26.66
CA ASP A 26 1.77 -1.37 26.09
C ASP A 26 0.93 -0.28 25.39
N LYS A 27 1.05 0.96 25.87
CA LYS A 27 0.36 2.15 25.33
C LYS A 27 0.76 2.49 23.88
N GLN A 28 1.89 1.98 23.40
CA GLN A 28 2.38 2.25 22.04
C GLN A 28 1.69 1.37 20.98
N ILE A 29 1.05 0.27 21.40
CA ILE A 29 0.37 -0.64 20.51
C ILE A 29 -1.06 -0.16 20.30
N LYS A 30 -1.41 0.09 19.04
CA LYS A 30 -2.78 0.43 18.65
C LYS A 30 -3.56 -0.83 18.33
N LYS A 31 -4.70 -0.99 18.99
CA LYS A 31 -5.73 -1.99 18.70
C LYS A 31 -6.73 -1.39 17.71
N VAL A 32 -6.88 -2.00 16.56
CA VAL A 32 -7.79 -1.56 15.48
C VAL A 32 -8.75 -2.69 15.16
N ALA A 33 -10.01 -2.38 14.86
CA ALA A 33 -10.97 -3.37 14.38
C ALA A 33 -10.44 -4.05 13.11
N GLY A 34 -10.70 -5.35 12.94
CA GLY A 34 -10.31 -6.09 11.75
C GLY A 34 -10.99 -5.58 10.48
N MET A 35 -12.21 -5.04 10.63
CA MET A 35 -13.05 -4.57 9.55
C MET A 35 -13.80 -3.28 9.91
N SER A 36 -14.11 -2.49 8.89
CA SER A 36 -15.06 -1.39 8.96
C SER A 36 -16.22 -1.67 8.01
N ILE A 37 -17.44 -1.46 8.48
CA ILE A 37 -18.65 -1.64 7.67
C ILE A 37 -19.08 -0.27 7.19
N ASP A 38 -19.31 -0.14 5.89
CA ASP A 38 -19.81 1.07 5.23
C ASP A 38 -20.96 0.68 4.30
N GLY A 39 -22.18 0.72 4.84
CA GLY A 39 -23.40 0.31 4.15
C GLY A 39 -23.35 -1.16 3.68
N GLN A 40 -23.31 -1.34 2.35
CA GLN A 40 -23.26 -2.66 1.70
C GLN A 40 -21.83 -3.18 1.50
N PHE A 41 -20.82 -2.44 1.95
CA PHE A 41 -19.42 -2.82 1.80
C PHE A 41 -18.75 -3.03 3.16
N VAL A 42 -17.81 -3.97 3.20
CA VAL A 42 -16.96 -4.27 4.35
C VAL A 42 -15.51 -4.10 3.94
N VAL A 43 -14.85 -3.13 4.57
CA VAL A 43 -13.45 -2.79 4.32
C VAL A 43 -12.57 -3.54 5.30
N CYS A 44 -11.67 -4.38 4.78
CA CYS A 44 -10.67 -5.06 5.60
C CYS A 44 -9.58 -4.07 6.01
N GLN A 45 -9.38 -3.88 7.32
CA GLN A 45 -8.40 -2.91 7.82
C GLN A 45 -6.95 -3.39 7.68
N ARG A 46 -6.73 -4.65 7.29
CA ARG A 46 -5.37 -5.18 7.02
C ARG A 46 -4.91 -4.89 5.60
N CYS A 47 -5.70 -5.29 4.59
CA CYS A 47 -5.33 -5.17 3.18
C CYS A 47 -5.97 -3.96 2.48
N GLY A 48 -6.96 -3.30 3.10
CA GLY A 48 -7.70 -2.20 2.51
C GLY A 48 -8.71 -2.61 1.45
N HIS A 49 -8.96 -3.91 1.25
CA HIS A 49 -9.91 -4.38 0.24
C HIS A 49 -11.35 -4.16 0.70
N GLU A 50 -12.18 -3.64 -0.21
CA GLU A 50 -13.62 -3.48 -0.03
C GLU A 50 -14.34 -4.72 -0.56
N ASN A 51 -15.01 -5.44 0.33
CA ASN A 51 -15.76 -6.64 0.00
C ASN A 51 -17.24 -6.29 0.05
N HIS A 52 -18.03 -6.75 -0.91
CA HIS A 52 -19.49 -6.60 -0.81
C HIS A 52 -20.02 -7.53 0.29
N CYS A 53 -20.93 -7.05 1.16
CA CYS A 53 -21.45 -7.80 2.30
C CYS A 53 -21.91 -9.22 1.92
N SER A 54 -22.66 -9.36 0.81
CA SER A 54 -23.18 -10.66 0.35
C SER A 54 -22.10 -11.69 -0.02
N GLN A 55 -20.88 -11.27 -0.36
CA GLN A 55 -19.79 -12.16 -0.76
C GLN A 55 -18.90 -12.60 0.40
N CYS A 56 -19.01 -11.93 1.55
CA CYS A 56 -18.08 -12.10 2.67
C CYS A 56 -18.77 -12.40 4.00
N GLN A 57 -20.09 -12.61 3.98
CA GLN A 57 -20.90 -12.89 5.17
C GLN A 57 -20.69 -14.33 5.68
N THR A 58 -20.65 -14.47 7.00
CA THR A 58 -20.67 -15.74 7.74
C THR A 58 -21.83 -15.70 8.74
N SER A 59 -22.15 -16.85 9.35
CA SER A 59 -23.15 -16.93 10.43
C SER A 59 -22.89 -15.99 11.61
N THR A 60 -21.62 -15.58 11.80
CA THR A 60 -21.15 -14.78 12.93
C THR A 60 -20.61 -13.40 12.54
N GLY A 61 -20.71 -12.99 11.26
CA GLY A 61 -20.23 -11.68 10.82
C GLY A 61 -19.67 -11.67 9.39
N TYR A 62 -18.49 -11.07 9.21
CA TYR A 62 -17.83 -10.96 7.90
C TYR A 62 -16.37 -11.43 7.96
N TYR A 63 -15.82 -11.87 6.83
CA TYR A 63 -14.41 -12.21 6.71
C TYR A 63 -13.78 -11.75 5.39
N CYS A 64 -12.48 -11.48 5.39
CA CYS A 64 -11.82 -10.97 4.19
C CYS A 64 -11.28 -12.13 3.36
N VAL A 65 -11.83 -12.32 2.15
CA VAL A 65 -11.42 -13.40 1.22
C VAL A 65 -9.95 -13.29 0.80
N TYR A 66 -9.44 -12.07 0.60
CA TYR A 66 -8.04 -11.79 0.25
C TYR A 66 -7.04 -12.09 1.36
N CYS A 67 -7.54 -12.30 2.58
CA CYS A 67 -6.74 -12.41 3.79
C CYS A 67 -6.76 -13.83 4.37
N ILE A 68 -7.39 -14.79 3.68
CA ILE A 68 -7.63 -16.13 4.19
C ILE A 68 -6.31 -16.86 4.49
N ASN A 69 -5.33 -16.80 3.58
CA ASN A 69 -4.01 -17.43 3.73
C ASN A 69 -3.14 -16.79 4.82
N MET A 70 -3.48 -15.57 5.24
CA MET A 70 -2.78 -14.84 6.28
C MET A 70 -3.56 -14.86 7.61
N GLY A 71 -4.34 -15.90 7.88
CA GLY A 71 -5.04 -16.07 9.16
C GLY A 71 -6.48 -15.55 9.22
N LYS A 72 -7.15 -15.35 8.08
CA LYS A 72 -8.58 -14.96 7.96
C LYS A 72 -9.00 -13.85 8.93
N VAL A 73 -8.84 -12.60 8.51
CA VAL A 73 -9.38 -11.45 9.26
C VAL A 73 -10.90 -11.53 9.26
N LYS A 74 -11.50 -11.44 10.44
CA LYS A 74 -12.94 -11.42 10.67
C LYS A 74 -13.39 -10.06 11.22
N SER A 75 -14.68 -9.78 11.17
CA SER A 75 -15.28 -8.58 11.75
C SER A 75 -15.20 -8.51 13.28
N ASP A 76 -15.17 -9.66 13.97
CA ASP A 76 -15.00 -9.78 15.43
C ASP A 76 -13.53 -9.74 15.87
N ALA A 77 -12.59 -9.76 14.92
CA ALA A 77 -11.16 -9.78 15.23
C ALA A 77 -10.61 -8.37 15.39
N PHE A 78 -9.53 -8.26 16.18
CA PHE A 78 -8.73 -7.05 16.29
C PHE A 78 -7.34 -7.26 15.71
N LEU A 79 -6.83 -6.20 15.12
CA LEU A 79 -5.50 -6.11 14.56
C LEU A 79 -4.64 -5.20 15.44
N TYR A 80 -3.41 -5.64 15.71
CA TYR A 80 -2.46 -4.97 16.58
C TYR A 80 -1.29 -4.45 15.75
N ARG A 81 -0.94 -3.18 15.97
CA ARG A 81 0.18 -2.54 15.27
C ARG A 81 0.85 -1.50 16.16
N ILE A 82 2.16 -1.35 16.03
CA ILE A 82 2.84 -0.14 16.49
C ILE A 82 2.80 0.85 15.34
N PRO A 83 2.15 2.03 15.49
CA PRO A 83 2.20 3.06 14.47
C PRO A 83 3.67 3.48 14.34
N ARG A 84 4.25 3.23 13.17
CA ARG A 84 5.55 3.78 12.85
C ARG A 84 5.42 5.29 13.02
N LYS A 85 6.17 5.87 13.97
CA LYS A 85 6.39 7.32 13.96
C LYS A 85 6.97 7.59 12.58
N LEU A 86 6.20 8.26 11.73
CA LEU A 86 6.76 8.91 10.55
C LEU A 86 7.75 9.91 11.14
N LYS A 87 8.99 9.45 11.42
CA LYS A 87 10.11 10.36 11.31
C LYS A 87 9.89 10.89 9.91
N GLN A 88 9.58 12.18 9.79
CA GLN A 88 9.92 12.91 8.59
C GLN A 88 11.40 12.64 8.46
N ALA A 89 11.75 11.55 7.78
CA ALA A 89 13.06 11.38 7.27
C ALA A 89 13.23 12.68 6.51
N LYS A 90 14.16 13.54 6.95
CA LYS A 90 14.72 14.53 6.04
C LYS A 90 14.87 13.76 4.75
N ARG A 91 14.20 14.21 3.69
CA ARG A 91 14.27 13.58 2.38
C ARG A 91 15.72 13.78 1.95
N GLU A 92 16.63 13.02 2.55
CA GLU A 92 17.96 12.80 2.02
C GLU A 92 17.67 12.35 0.61
N ARG A 93 18.29 13.06 -0.32
CA ARG A 93 18.07 12.97 -1.75
C ARG A 93 18.59 11.62 -2.23
N CYS A 94 17.92 10.57 -1.77
CA CYS A 94 18.33 9.21 -1.90
C CYS A 94 17.71 8.75 -3.22
N CYS A 95 18.60 8.36 -4.13
CA CYS A 95 18.36 8.16 -5.57
C CYS A 95 18.45 9.43 -6.43
N GLU A 96 19.25 10.44 -6.08
CA GLU A 96 19.75 11.40 -7.09
C GLU A 96 20.81 10.71 -7.95
N TRP A 97 20.46 10.39 -9.18
CA TRP A 97 21.44 10.05 -10.18
C TRP A 97 21.97 11.35 -10.80
N ARG A 98 23.28 11.57 -10.71
CA ARG A 98 23.96 12.81 -11.14
C ARG A 98 24.63 12.69 -12.52
N GLY A 99 24.21 11.72 -13.33
CA GLY A 99 24.71 11.56 -14.71
C GLY A 99 23.82 12.28 -15.72
N ASP A 100 24.19 12.22 -17.00
CA ASP A 100 23.38 12.71 -18.12
C ASP A 100 22.66 11.56 -18.81
N LEU A 101 21.33 11.69 -18.95
CA LEU A 101 20.50 10.72 -19.65
C LEU A 101 21.02 10.54 -21.09
N THR A 102 21.13 9.29 -21.55
CA THR A 102 21.40 9.06 -22.97
C THR A 102 20.23 9.60 -23.81
N LYS A 103 20.48 9.99 -25.06
CA LYS A 103 19.44 10.52 -25.96
C LYS A 103 18.18 9.63 -26.02
N ILE A 104 18.38 8.31 -26.00
CA ILE A 104 17.28 7.33 -26.02
C ILE A 104 16.55 7.31 -24.67
N GLN A 105 17.26 7.40 -23.54
CA GLN A 105 16.62 7.46 -22.23
C GLN A 105 15.81 8.74 -22.04
N GLN A 106 16.30 9.87 -22.56
CA GLN A 106 15.58 11.15 -22.53
C GLN A 106 14.29 11.08 -23.35
N ARG A 107 14.33 10.50 -24.55
CA ARG A 107 13.14 10.31 -25.40
C ARG A 107 12.09 9.49 -24.67
N VAL A 108 12.46 8.33 -24.13
CA VAL A 108 11.53 7.47 -23.38
C VAL A 108 11.00 8.17 -22.12
N ALA A 109 11.82 9.00 -21.45
CA ALA A 109 11.34 9.78 -20.31
C ALA A 109 10.29 10.81 -20.72
N ASN A 110 10.50 11.53 -21.82
CA ASN A 110 9.52 12.47 -22.36
C ASN A 110 8.22 11.75 -22.79
N ASP A 111 8.33 10.60 -23.44
CA ASP A 111 7.16 9.79 -23.85
C ASP A 111 6.35 9.32 -22.62
N LEU A 112 7.04 8.92 -21.55
CA LEU A 112 6.41 8.56 -20.28
C LEU A 112 5.72 9.74 -19.60
N LEU A 113 6.32 10.94 -19.66
CA LEU A 113 5.70 12.16 -19.13
C LEU A 113 4.42 12.50 -19.90
N THR A 114 4.46 12.44 -21.22
CA THR A 114 3.29 12.65 -22.08
C THR A 114 2.19 11.61 -21.81
N ALA A 115 2.55 10.33 -21.69
CA ALA A 115 1.58 9.28 -21.38
C ALA A 115 0.98 9.46 -19.97
N TYR A 116 1.78 9.89 -19.00
CA TYR A 116 1.31 10.21 -17.66
C TYR A 116 0.32 11.38 -17.66
N ASP A 117 0.65 12.47 -18.36
CA ASP A 117 -0.22 13.64 -18.48
C ASP A 117 -1.54 13.29 -19.19
N ASN A 118 -1.49 12.38 -20.18
CA ASN A 118 -2.65 11.88 -20.91
C ASN A 118 -3.37 10.69 -20.24
N GLN A 119 -2.91 10.23 -19.07
CA GLN A 119 -3.44 9.06 -18.35
C GLN A 119 -3.53 7.78 -19.21
N THR A 120 -2.61 7.60 -20.16
CA THR A 120 -2.59 6.43 -21.05
C THR A 120 -1.61 5.37 -20.57
N ASN A 121 -1.92 4.11 -20.87
CA ASN A 121 -1.03 3.00 -20.57
C ASN A 121 0.19 3.07 -21.50
N HIS A 122 1.39 2.95 -20.93
CA HIS A 122 2.64 3.01 -21.68
C HIS A 122 3.58 1.88 -21.25
N PHE A 123 4.00 1.04 -22.19
CA PHE A 123 4.90 -0.09 -21.93
C PHE A 123 6.33 0.27 -22.30
N VAL A 124 7.26 0.04 -21.38
CA VAL A 124 8.66 0.33 -21.61
C VAL A 124 9.48 -0.94 -21.44
N HIS A 125 9.98 -1.46 -22.56
CA HIS A 125 10.90 -2.58 -22.56
C HIS A 125 12.34 -2.10 -22.30
N ALA A 126 13.05 -2.75 -21.39
CA ALA A 126 14.45 -2.41 -21.09
C ALA A 126 15.25 -3.67 -20.73
N VAL A 127 16.32 -3.90 -21.49
CA VAL A 127 17.29 -4.98 -21.28
C VAL A 127 18.13 -4.75 -20.01
N THR A 128 18.74 -5.81 -19.49
CA THR A 128 19.65 -5.73 -18.34
C THR A 128 20.86 -4.84 -18.67
N GLY A 129 21.24 -3.93 -17.77
CA GLY A 129 22.32 -2.96 -18.00
C GLY A 129 21.91 -1.61 -18.60
N ALA A 130 20.69 -1.43 -19.10
CA ALA A 130 20.23 -0.18 -19.76
C ALA A 130 19.95 1.02 -18.81
N GLY A 131 20.33 0.93 -17.53
CA GLY A 131 20.13 2.04 -16.57
C GLY A 131 18.69 2.22 -16.08
N LYS A 132 17.98 1.15 -15.69
CA LYS A 132 16.61 1.23 -15.11
C LYS A 132 16.50 2.19 -13.91
N LYS A 133 17.61 2.42 -13.19
CA LYS A 133 17.67 3.38 -12.06
C LYS A 133 17.53 4.83 -12.52
N THR A 134 18.10 5.19 -13.67
CA THR A 134 18.13 6.55 -14.22
C THR A 134 16.74 7.05 -14.60
N ARG A 135 15.94 6.20 -15.28
CA ARG A 135 14.60 6.55 -15.77
C ARG A 135 13.58 6.80 -14.65
N ARG A 136 13.80 6.25 -13.45
CA ARG A 136 12.82 6.26 -12.34
C ARG A 136 12.73 7.61 -11.62
N ILE A 137 13.64 8.54 -11.88
CA ILE A 137 13.75 9.81 -11.15
C ILE A 137 12.75 10.85 -11.70
N LEU A 138 12.65 11.01 -13.02
CA LEU A 138 11.84 12.08 -13.63
C LEU A 138 10.33 11.96 -13.37
N ILE A 139 9.78 10.74 -13.36
CA ILE A 139 8.34 10.54 -13.09
C ILE A 139 8.02 10.73 -11.61
N ARG A 140 8.97 10.41 -10.72
CA ARG A 140 8.76 10.46 -9.27
C ARG A 140 8.57 11.89 -8.78
N ASP A 141 9.33 12.84 -9.31
CA ASP A 141 9.24 14.24 -8.88
C ASP A 141 7.89 14.88 -9.27
N ARG A 142 7.39 14.61 -10.49
CA ARG A 142 6.04 15.06 -10.91
C ARG A 142 4.90 14.38 -10.16
N TYR A 143 5.03 13.09 -9.85
CA TYR A 143 4.04 12.37 -9.04
C TYR A 143 3.96 12.90 -7.59
N VAL A 144 5.09 13.32 -7.03
CA VAL A 144 5.15 13.91 -5.68
C VAL A 144 4.55 15.32 -5.68
N ALA A 145 4.79 16.14 -6.71
CA ALA A 145 4.20 17.47 -6.83
C ALA A 145 2.66 17.45 -6.85
N ARG A 146 2.02 16.52 -7.59
CA ARG A 146 0.55 16.39 -7.60
C ARG A 146 -0.05 15.84 -6.31
N ARG A 147 0.74 15.27 -5.40
CA ARG A 147 0.23 14.76 -4.11
C ARG A 147 -0.08 15.88 -3.12
N ASP A 148 0.59 17.02 -3.24
CA ASP A 148 0.39 18.17 -2.36
C ASP A 148 -0.90 18.96 -2.72
N GLU A 149 -1.53 18.66 -3.87
CA GLU A 149 -2.79 19.27 -4.34
C GLU A 149 -4.07 18.48 -3.98
N GLY A 150 -3.97 17.46 -3.14
CA GLY A 150 -5.14 16.71 -2.65
C GLY A 150 -5.44 15.43 -3.44
N PHE A 151 -5.48 14.32 -2.71
CA PHE A 151 -5.64 12.98 -3.26
C PHE A 151 -7.11 12.68 -3.58
N THR A 152 -7.54 12.90 -4.83
CA THR A 152 -8.77 12.28 -5.34
C THR A 152 -8.48 10.82 -5.65
N ARG A 153 -9.11 9.93 -4.89
CA ARG A 153 -9.04 8.47 -4.98
C ARG A 153 -9.19 8.00 -6.45
N CYS A 154 -8.11 7.52 -7.07
CA CYS A 154 -8.19 6.84 -8.38
C CYS A 154 -9.06 5.59 -8.25
N ARG A 155 -10.34 5.68 -8.65
CA ARG A 155 -11.18 4.51 -8.89
C ARG A 155 -10.58 3.75 -10.07
N VAL A 156 -10.00 2.58 -9.83
CA VAL A 156 -9.70 1.61 -10.88
C VAL A 156 -11.05 1.13 -11.42
N LYS A 157 -11.53 1.75 -12.51
CA LYS A 157 -12.66 1.21 -13.27
C LYS A 157 -12.16 -0.08 -13.94
N ARG A 158 -12.66 -1.24 -13.49
CA ARG A 158 -12.50 -2.50 -14.24
C ARG A 158 -13.21 -2.32 -15.58
N ALA A 159 -12.45 -2.32 -16.68
CA ALA A 159 -13.03 -2.42 -18.01
C ALA A 159 -13.74 -3.77 -18.12
N LYS A 160 -15.04 -3.75 -18.45
CA LYS A 160 -15.74 -4.95 -18.91
C LYS A 160 -15.27 -5.21 -20.33
N MET A 161 -14.65 -6.36 -20.57
CA MET A 161 -14.45 -6.88 -21.93
C MET A 161 -15.82 -7.41 -22.38
N THR A 162 -16.41 -6.74 -23.36
CA THR A 162 -17.43 -7.27 -24.26
C THR A 162 -16.78 -7.51 -25.61
#